data_AF-A0A5E7FSF7-F1
#
_entry.id   AF-A0A5E7FSF7-F1
#
_cell.length_a   1.000
_cell.length_b   1.000
_cell.length_c   1.000
_cell.angle_alpha   90.00
_cell.angle_beta   90.00
_cell.angle_gamma   90.00
#
_symmetry.space_group_name_H-M   'P 1'
#
loop_
_entity.id
_entity.type
_entity.pdbx_description
1 polymer ?
#
loop_
_entity_poly.entity_id
_entity_poly.type
_entity_poly.pdbx_seq_one_letter_code
_entity_poly.pdbx_strand_id
1 'polypeptide(L)'
;MHPAILNLHQVDLEPLPEALAPSGETAGRYQQRMARVGQRLGAQKLGYRLYVLEPGMRGSPFHSHRVNEEMFYVVAGEGEIRLGAERFPICAGDVIACPPGGPEAAHQIINTSDAELRYLAVSTQQSPEICEYPDSGKYAVMDDFKVDAQGNASGFVAIARQADGVDYWDGE
;
A
#
# COMPACT_ATOMS: atom_id res chain seq x y z
N MET A 1 -17.70 5.42 18.94
CA MET A 1 -17.07 6.77 19.00
C MET A 1 -15.59 6.56 18.72
N HIS A 2 -15.00 7.32 17.81
CA HIS A 2 -13.57 7.22 17.51
C HIS A 2 -12.75 7.88 18.62
N PRO A 3 -11.66 7.26 19.12
CA PRO A 3 -10.71 7.97 19.97
C PRO A 3 -10.09 9.15 19.20
N ALA A 4 -9.78 10.24 19.91
CA ALA A 4 -9.11 11.39 19.31
C ALA A 4 -7.59 11.18 19.16
N ILE A 5 -7.01 10.30 19.98
CA ILE A 5 -5.56 10.04 20.05
C ILE A 5 -5.35 8.53 20.10
N LEU A 6 -4.36 8.06 19.36
CA LEU A 6 -3.95 6.66 19.34
C LEU A 6 -2.42 6.59 19.30
N ASN A 7 -1.85 5.76 20.18
CA ASN A 7 -0.41 5.54 20.26
C ASN A 7 -0.03 4.35 19.38
N LEU A 8 0.86 4.54 18.40
CA LEU A 8 1.29 3.50 17.46
C LEU A 8 2.00 2.31 18.13
N HIS A 9 2.54 2.47 19.34
CA HIS A 9 3.13 1.38 20.11
C HIS A 9 2.10 0.51 20.84
N GLN A 10 0.85 0.98 20.92
CA GLN A 10 -0.23 0.32 21.67
C GLN A 10 -1.33 -0.23 20.75
N VAL A 11 -1.14 -0.17 19.43
CA VAL A 11 -2.13 -0.72 18.49
C VAL A 11 -1.99 -2.22 18.34
N ASP A 12 -3.12 -2.91 18.35
CA ASP A 12 -3.17 -4.30 17.88
C ASP A 12 -2.88 -4.36 16.39
N LEU A 13 -1.96 -5.23 16.04
CA LEU A 13 -1.53 -5.50 14.68
C LEU A 13 -2.23 -6.76 14.17
N GLU A 14 -2.88 -6.65 13.03
CA GLU A 14 -3.64 -7.71 12.39
C GLU A 14 -2.97 -8.10 11.07
N PRO A 15 -3.08 -9.36 10.60
CA PRO A 15 -2.68 -9.69 9.24
C PRO A 15 -3.52 -8.90 8.22
N LEU A 16 -3.11 -8.94 6.95
CA LEU A 16 -3.98 -8.47 5.87
C LEU A 16 -5.31 -9.25 5.88
N PRO A 17 -6.45 -8.60 5.56
CA PRO A 17 -7.71 -9.30 5.34
C PRO A 17 -7.55 -10.40 4.31
N GLU A 18 -8.23 -11.53 4.48
CA GLU A 18 -8.09 -12.70 3.61
C GLU A 18 -8.25 -12.36 2.12
N ALA A 19 -9.22 -11.49 1.78
CA ALA A 19 -9.45 -11.03 0.40
C ALA A 19 -8.27 -10.28 -0.23
N LEU A 20 -7.35 -9.75 0.58
CA LEU A 20 -6.15 -9.01 0.14
C LEU A 20 -4.85 -9.75 0.48
N ALA A 21 -4.94 -10.86 1.21
CA ALA A 21 -3.77 -11.59 1.66
C ALA A 21 -3.15 -12.36 0.48
N PRO A 22 -1.83 -12.26 0.27
CA PRO A 22 -1.16 -13.05 -0.75
C PRO A 22 -1.14 -14.53 -0.34
N SER A 23 -1.15 -15.41 -1.35
CA SER A 23 -1.13 -16.86 -1.19
C SER A 23 0.03 -17.50 -1.96
N GLY A 24 0.31 -18.77 -1.63
CA GLY A 24 1.36 -19.57 -2.29
C GLY A 24 2.75 -18.93 -2.21
N GLU A 25 3.52 -19.00 -3.29
CA GLU A 25 4.88 -18.44 -3.35
C GLU A 25 4.94 -16.92 -3.10
N THR A 26 3.85 -16.20 -3.42
CA THR A 26 3.77 -14.75 -3.18
C THR A 26 3.80 -14.45 -1.68
N ALA A 27 3.17 -15.29 -0.85
CA ALA A 27 3.18 -15.13 0.60
C ALA A 27 4.59 -15.24 1.19
N GLY A 28 5.53 -15.94 0.53
CA GLY A 28 6.93 -16.00 0.96
C GLY A 28 7.71 -14.69 0.75
N ARG A 29 7.16 -13.71 0.04
CA ARG A 29 7.80 -12.42 -0.27
C ARG A 29 6.98 -11.20 0.15
N TYR A 30 5.69 -11.39 0.34
CA TYR A 30 4.73 -10.35 0.66
C TYR A 30 3.94 -10.84 1.87
N GLN A 31 4.32 -10.42 3.06
CA GLN A 31 3.54 -10.65 4.28
C GLN A 31 3.76 -9.44 5.18
N GLN A 32 2.69 -9.01 5.82
CA GLN A 32 2.74 -7.89 6.73
C GLN A 32 1.63 -8.00 7.75
N ARG A 33 1.88 -7.37 8.90
CA ARG A 33 0.83 -7.02 9.85
C ARG A 33 0.56 -5.54 9.75
N MET A 34 -0.66 -5.13 10.07
CA MET A 34 -1.08 -3.73 9.94
C MET A 34 -2.08 -3.33 11.00
N ALA A 35 -2.17 -2.02 11.23
CA ALA A 35 -3.25 -1.40 11.99
C ALA A 35 -3.89 -0.28 11.17
N ARG A 36 -5.23 -0.26 11.15
CA ARG A 36 -6.04 0.71 10.40
C ARG A 36 -6.22 2.03 11.17
N VAL A 37 -5.12 2.74 11.39
CA VAL A 37 -5.06 3.95 12.24
C VAL A 37 -6.11 4.99 11.83
N GLY A 38 -6.24 5.28 10.53
CA GLY A 38 -7.18 6.27 10.02
C GLY A 38 -8.64 5.92 10.28
N GLN A 39 -9.03 4.68 10.04
CA GLN A 39 -10.39 4.22 10.35
C GLN A 39 -10.66 4.25 11.85
N ARG A 40 -9.69 3.88 12.68
CA ARG A 40 -9.84 3.93 14.15
C ARG A 40 -10.02 5.37 14.64
N LEU A 41 -9.31 6.35 14.07
CA LEU A 41 -9.40 7.77 14.44
C LEU A 41 -10.54 8.54 13.74
N GLY A 42 -11.24 7.94 12.77
CA GLY A 42 -12.35 8.59 12.04
C GLY A 42 -11.89 9.53 10.92
N ALA A 43 -10.72 9.26 10.33
CA ALA A 43 -10.20 9.99 9.17
C ALA A 43 -11.12 9.88 7.96
N GLN A 44 -11.35 10.99 7.26
CA GLN A 44 -12.25 11.02 6.10
C GLN A 44 -11.53 11.23 4.77
N LYS A 45 -10.58 12.16 4.72
CA LYS A 45 -9.88 12.55 3.47
C LYS A 45 -8.50 11.90 3.30
N LEU A 46 -7.98 11.35 4.39
CA LEU A 46 -6.65 10.75 4.45
C LEU A 46 -6.76 9.32 4.93
N GLY A 47 -6.02 8.43 4.27
CA GLY A 47 -5.77 7.08 4.74
C GLY A 47 -4.50 7.09 5.57
N TYR A 48 -4.50 6.43 6.73
CA TYR A 48 -3.25 6.14 7.43
C TYR A 48 -3.28 4.74 8.01
N ARG A 49 -2.21 3.98 7.74
CA ARG A 49 -2.03 2.61 8.22
C ARG A 49 -0.62 2.43 8.76
N LEU A 50 -0.50 1.79 9.91
CA LEU A 50 0.79 1.30 10.39
C LEU A 50 1.02 -0.07 9.74
N TYR A 51 2.19 -0.28 9.16
CA TYR A 51 2.62 -1.58 8.64
C TYR A 51 3.84 -2.07 9.40
N VAL A 52 3.91 -3.40 9.55
CA VAL A 52 5.05 -4.11 10.13
C VAL A 52 5.46 -5.24 9.18
N LEU A 53 6.71 -5.21 8.75
CA LEU A 53 7.32 -6.20 7.86
C LEU A 53 8.34 -7.03 8.63
N GLU A 54 8.21 -8.35 8.54
CA GLU A 54 9.25 -9.29 8.97
C GLU A 54 10.45 -9.26 8.01
N PRO A 55 11.63 -9.75 8.42
CA PRO A 55 12.81 -9.86 7.57
C PRO A 55 12.52 -10.50 6.20
N GLY A 56 12.98 -9.86 5.13
CA GLY A 56 12.82 -10.31 3.74
C GLY A 56 11.46 -10.00 3.09
N MET A 57 10.50 -9.46 3.85
CA MET A 57 9.15 -9.17 3.37
C MET A 57 9.01 -7.81 2.70
N ARG A 58 7.99 -7.69 1.84
CA ARG A 58 7.60 -6.49 1.12
C ARG A 58 6.19 -6.08 1.52
N GLY A 59 5.97 -4.77 1.65
CA GLY A 59 4.64 -4.25 2.01
C GLY A 59 3.61 -4.36 0.89
N SER A 60 4.03 -4.11 -0.34
CA SER A 60 3.15 -4.14 -1.51
C SER A 60 3.94 -4.47 -2.78
N PRO A 61 3.28 -4.90 -3.87
CA PRO A 61 3.90 -4.92 -5.19
C PRO A 61 4.48 -3.54 -5.54
N PHE A 62 5.50 -3.50 -6.41
CA PHE A 62 6.05 -2.24 -6.89
C PHE A 62 4.97 -1.50 -7.68
N HIS A 63 4.59 -0.30 -7.23
CA HIS A 63 3.39 0.36 -7.72
C HIS A 63 3.46 1.88 -7.70
N SER A 64 2.69 2.54 -8.57
CA SER A 64 2.46 3.99 -8.54
C SER A 64 0.96 4.28 -8.50
N HIS A 65 0.60 5.45 -7.99
CA HIS A 65 -0.78 5.97 -8.01
C HIS A 65 -0.86 7.11 -9.01
N ARG A 66 -1.94 7.18 -9.80
CA ARG A 66 -2.14 8.26 -10.77
C ARG A 66 -2.80 9.48 -10.14
N VAL A 67 -3.55 9.30 -9.05
CA VAL A 67 -4.34 10.36 -8.43
C VAL A 67 -3.86 10.69 -7.02
N ASN A 68 -3.72 9.68 -6.17
CA ASN A 68 -3.43 9.88 -4.75
C ASN A 68 -1.94 10.09 -4.47
N GLU A 69 -1.63 11.02 -3.58
CA GLU A 69 -0.32 11.09 -2.96
C GLU A 69 -0.19 10.02 -1.88
N GLU A 70 1.00 9.46 -1.72
CA GLU A 70 1.35 8.61 -0.59
C GLU A 70 2.67 9.09 0.03
N MET A 71 2.81 8.92 1.33
CA MET A 71 4.04 9.19 2.05
C MET A 71 4.23 8.14 3.15
N PHE A 72 5.48 7.92 3.50
CA PHE A 72 5.86 7.00 4.57
C PHE A 72 6.67 7.73 5.62
N TYR A 73 6.44 7.36 6.88
CA TYR A 73 7.32 7.69 8.00
C TYR A 73 7.81 6.41 8.64
N VAL A 74 9.13 6.19 8.66
CA VAL A 74 9.72 4.99 9.27
C VAL A 74 9.73 5.18 10.78
N VAL A 75 8.93 4.37 11.47
CA VAL A 75 8.72 4.46 12.92
C VAL A 75 9.84 3.75 13.67
N ALA A 76 10.25 2.57 13.21
CA ALA A 76 11.28 1.75 13.84
C ALA A 76 11.88 0.76 12.83
N GLY A 77 13.14 0.37 13.06
CA GLY A 77 13.86 -0.57 12.19
C GLY A 77 14.50 0.12 10.98
N GLU A 78 14.96 -0.71 10.05
CA GLU A 78 15.63 -0.28 8.82
C GLU A 78 15.30 -1.22 7.66
N GLY A 79 15.55 -0.77 6.44
CA GLY A 79 15.33 -1.54 5.23
C GLY A 79 15.72 -0.77 3.99
N GLU A 80 15.02 -1.03 2.90
CA GLU A 80 15.22 -0.35 1.63
C GLU A 80 13.88 0.11 1.05
N ILE A 81 13.88 1.28 0.42
CA ILE A 81 12.82 1.66 -0.52
C ILE A 81 13.36 1.68 -1.95
N ARG A 82 12.61 1.07 -2.86
CA ARG A 82 12.77 1.29 -4.29
C ARG A 82 11.87 2.45 -4.72
N LEU A 83 12.42 3.45 -5.38
CA LEU A 83 11.72 4.61 -5.96
C LEU A 83 12.10 4.72 -7.44
N GLY A 84 11.14 4.45 -8.34
CA GLY A 84 11.41 4.34 -9.77
C GLY A 84 12.50 3.31 -10.06
N ALA A 85 13.62 3.78 -10.63
CA ALA A 85 14.78 2.95 -10.93
C ALA A 85 15.78 2.84 -9.77
N GLU A 86 15.65 3.68 -8.76
CA GLU A 86 16.64 3.83 -7.69
C GLU A 86 16.23 3.07 -6.42
N ARG A 87 17.21 2.81 -5.56
CA ARG A 87 17.05 2.14 -4.27
C ARG A 87 17.80 2.93 -3.21
N PHE A 88 17.16 3.12 -2.07
CA PHE A 88 17.70 3.90 -0.96
C PHE A 88 17.56 3.11 0.34
N PRO A 89 18.60 3.04 1.18
CA PRO A 89 18.45 2.56 2.55
C PRO A 89 17.52 3.52 3.30
N ILE A 90 16.69 2.97 4.18
CA ILE A 90 15.79 3.75 5.04
C ILE A 90 15.95 3.29 6.48
N CYS A 91 15.81 4.21 7.43
CA CYS A 91 15.87 3.91 8.85
C CYS A 91 14.86 4.74 9.65
N ALA A 92 14.69 4.40 10.92
CA ALA A 92 13.79 5.08 11.84
C ALA A 92 14.01 6.62 11.83
N GLY A 93 12.93 7.36 11.62
CA GLY A 93 12.94 8.82 11.51
C GLY A 93 12.85 9.34 10.07
N ASP A 94 13.09 8.50 9.07
CA ASP A 94 12.99 8.91 7.67
C ASP A 94 11.54 9.22 7.26
N VAL A 95 11.40 10.26 6.44
CA VAL A 95 10.16 10.67 5.79
C VAL A 95 10.35 10.55 4.28
N ILE A 96 9.42 9.87 3.63
CA ILE A 96 9.51 9.51 2.22
C ILE A 96 8.25 10.00 1.52
N ALA A 97 8.40 10.77 0.45
CA ALA A 97 7.30 11.21 -0.39
C ALA A 97 7.18 10.35 -1.65
N CYS A 98 5.96 9.93 -1.98
CA CYS A 98 5.61 9.18 -3.18
C CYS A 98 4.48 9.95 -3.92
N PRO A 99 4.84 10.95 -4.75
CA PRO A 99 3.85 11.76 -5.45
C PRO A 99 3.11 10.94 -6.52
N PRO A 100 1.93 11.38 -6.97
CA PRO A 100 1.22 10.78 -8.09
C PRO A 100 2.06 10.80 -9.36
N GLY A 101 1.99 9.72 -10.13
CA GLY A 101 2.79 9.59 -11.34
C GLY A 101 2.70 8.22 -11.99
N GLY A 102 3.49 8.03 -13.04
CA GLY A 102 3.63 6.76 -13.72
C GLY A 102 4.67 5.84 -13.10
N PRO A 103 5.19 4.88 -13.86
CA PRO A 103 6.22 3.95 -13.43
C PRO A 103 7.47 4.61 -12.82
N GLU A 104 7.78 5.85 -13.20
CA GLU A 104 8.86 6.65 -12.65
C GLU A 104 8.65 7.06 -11.19
N ALA A 105 7.40 7.17 -10.75
CA ALA A 105 7.00 7.45 -9.36
C ALA A 105 6.66 6.18 -8.58
N ALA A 106 6.81 5.00 -9.19
CA ALA A 106 6.48 3.75 -8.54
C ALA A 106 7.42 3.47 -7.36
N HIS A 107 6.88 2.85 -6.32
CA HIS A 107 7.60 2.62 -5.09
C HIS A 107 7.29 1.27 -4.44
N GLN A 108 8.23 0.80 -3.61
CA GLN A 108 8.10 -0.42 -2.82
C GLN A 108 9.06 -0.39 -1.64
N ILE A 109 8.54 -0.65 -0.44
CA ILE A 109 9.36 -0.86 0.77
C ILE A 109 9.63 -2.35 0.95
N ILE A 110 10.90 -2.66 1.24
CA ILE A 110 11.43 -4.00 1.44
C ILE A 110 12.16 -4.00 2.78
N ASN A 111 11.83 -4.94 3.67
CA ASN A 111 12.64 -5.16 4.86
C ASN A 111 13.85 -6.03 4.48
N THR A 112 15.00 -5.39 4.31
CA THR A 112 16.28 -6.04 4.01
C THR A 112 17.12 -6.35 5.25
N SER A 113 16.62 -6.02 6.44
CA SER A 113 17.29 -6.26 7.73
C SER A 113 16.95 -7.64 8.30
N ASP A 114 17.50 -7.94 9.47
CA ASP A 114 17.22 -9.15 10.27
C ASP A 114 16.23 -8.92 11.43
N ALA A 115 15.65 -7.72 11.53
CA ALA A 115 14.67 -7.33 12.54
C ALA A 115 13.37 -6.79 11.91
N GLU A 116 12.34 -6.55 12.71
CA GLU A 116 11.09 -5.95 12.22
C GLU A 116 11.30 -4.50 11.71
N LEU A 117 10.73 -4.19 10.55
CA LEU A 117 10.60 -2.82 10.02
C LEU A 117 9.17 -2.33 10.22
N ARG A 118 9.01 -1.14 10.81
CA ARG A 118 7.71 -0.51 11.07
C ARG A 118 7.62 0.85 10.41
N TYR A 119 6.58 1.10 9.64
CA TYR A 119 6.36 2.41 9.01
C TYR A 119 4.87 2.78 8.97
N LEU A 120 4.61 4.08 9.13
CA LEU A 120 3.30 4.67 8.92
C LEU A 120 3.18 5.05 7.45
N ALA A 121 2.22 4.47 6.74
CA ALA A 121 1.81 4.92 5.42
C ALA A 121 0.66 5.91 5.57
N VAL A 122 0.75 7.06 4.89
CA VAL A 122 -0.29 8.08 4.84
C VAL A 122 -0.56 8.42 3.39
N SER A 123 -1.83 8.47 2.99
CA SER A 123 -2.21 8.82 1.63
C SER A 123 -3.45 9.71 1.60
N THR A 124 -3.67 10.41 0.49
CA THR A 124 -5.00 10.92 0.17
C THR A 124 -5.97 9.77 -0.13
N GLN A 125 -7.28 10.04 -0.09
CA GLN A 125 -8.33 9.06 -0.44
C GLN A 125 -9.28 9.61 -1.51
N GLN A 126 -8.73 9.98 -2.66
CA GLN A 126 -9.48 10.41 -3.84
C GLN A 126 -9.92 9.20 -4.67
N SER A 127 -11.12 9.30 -5.24
CA SER A 127 -11.73 8.28 -6.12
C SER A 127 -12.24 8.96 -7.40
N PRO A 128 -12.10 8.33 -8.59
CA PRO A 128 -11.45 7.04 -8.83
C PRO A 128 -9.90 7.12 -8.76
N GLU A 129 -9.26 5.97 -8.63
CA GLU A 129 -7.80 5.79 -8.66
C GLU A 129 -7.39 4.80 -9.76
N ILE A 130 -6.22 5.02 -10.36
CA ILE A 130 -5.53 4.07 -11.23
C ILE A 130 -4.17 3.76 -10.59
N CYS A 131 -4.01 2.53 -10.10
CA CYS A 131 -2.76 2.06 -9.53
C CYS A 131 -2.02 1.17 -10.54
N GLU A 132 -0.80 1.53 -10.92
CA GLU A 132 0.01 0.77 -11.87
C GLU A 132 1.03 -0.11 -11.16
N TYR A 133 1.34 -1.28 -11.73
CA TYR A 133 2.26 -2.27 -11.18
C TYR A 133 3.34 -2.66 -12.20
N PRO A 134 4.41 -1.84 -12.36
CA PRO A 134 5.35 -1.97 -13.47
C PRO A 134 5.99 -3.37 -13.60
N ASP A 135 6.40 -3.99 -12.49
CA ASP A 135 7.07 -5.31 -12.52
C ASP A 135 6.18 -6.44 -13.08
N SER A 136 4.85 -6.27 -13.00
CA SER A 136 3.89 -7.29 -13.44
C SER A 136 3.09 -6.89 -14.68
N GLY A 137 3.30 -5.66 -15.18
CA GLY A 137 2.56 -5.08 -16.31
C GLY A 137 1.06 -4.92 -16.06
N LYS A 138 0.63 -4.89 -14.79
CA LYS A 138 -0.78 -4.75 -14.40
C LYS A 138 -1.12 -3.30 -14.06
N TYR A 139 -2.39 -2.98 -14.12
CA TYR A 139 -2.97 -1.82 -13.46
C TYR A 139 -4.27 -2.24 -12.75
N ALA A 140 -4.65 -1.48 -11.73
CA ALA A 140 -5.93 -1.56 -11.05
C ALA A 140 -6.68 -0.23 -11.22
N VAL A 141 -7.92 -0.29 -11.71
CA VAL A 141 -8.87 0.83 -11.64
C VAL A 141 -9.76 0.58 -10.43
N MET A 142 -9.85 1.56 -9.55
CA MET A 142 -10.59 1.46 -8.30
C MET A 142 -11.52 2.66 -8.17
N ASP A 143 -12.82 2.42 -8.04
CA ASP A 143 -13.81 3.45 -7.72
C ASP A 143 -14.57 3.07 -6.44
N ASP A 144 -14.46 3.94 -5.45
CA ASP A 144 -14.96 3.79 -4.09
C ASP A 144 -14.57 2.45 -3.43
N PHE A 145 -13.40 1.91 -3.77
CA PHE A 145 -12.92 0.65 -3.22
C PHE A 145 -12.64 0.78 -1.72
N LYS A 146 -13.32 -0.04 -0.93
CA LYS A 146 -13.20 -0.06 0.53
C LYS A 146 -13.15 -1.49 1.03
N VAL A 147 -12.42 -1.67 2.11
CA VAL A 147 -12.50 -2.88 2.93
C VAL A 147 -12.94 -2.49 4.33
N ASP A 148 -14.08 -3.01 4.76
CA ASP A 148 -14.64 -2.75 6.09
C ASP A 148 -13.82 -3.42 7.21
N ALA A 149 -14.27 -3.28 8.45
CA ALA A 149 -13.61 -3.86 9.62
C ALA A 149 -13.74 -5.39 9.68
N GLN A 150 -14.73 -5.97 9.00
CA GLN A 150 -14.96 -7.40 8.89
C GLN A 150 -14.18 -8.03 7.72
N GLY A 151 -13.49 -7.22 6.92
CA GLY A 151 -12.72 -7.67 5.77
C GLY A 151 -13.53 -7.75 4.48
N ASN A 152 -14.78 -7.30 4.46
CA ASN A 152 -15.58 -7.30 3.25
C ASN A 152 -15.15 -6.16 2.33
N ALA A 153 -14.93 -6.51 1.06
CA ALA A 153 -14.62 -5.57 0.00
C ALA A 153 -15.90 -5.04 -0.66
N SER A 154 -15.93 -3.75 -0.97
CA SER A 154 -17.00 -3.09 -1.72
C SER A 154 -16.41 -2.06 -2.70
N GLY A 155 -17.24 -1.58 -3.63
CA GLY A 155 -16.82 -0.66 -4.69
C GLY A 155 -16.49 -1.40 -5.99
N PHE A 156 -16.05 -0.64 -6.99
CA PHE A 156 -15.62 -1.19 -8.27
C PHE A 156 -14.11 -1.36 -8.29
N VAL A 157 -13.65 -2.57 -8.63
CA VAL A 157 -12.24 -2.87 -8.85
C VAL A 157 -12.09 -3.70 -10.11
N ALA A 158 -11.28 -3.22 -11.04
CA ALA A 158 -10.84 -3.99 -12.20
C ALA A 158 -9.31 -4.03 -12.23
N ILE A 159 -8.75 -5.24 -12.30
CA ILE A 159 -7.29 -5.45 -12.43
C ILE A 159 -7.05 -6.13 -13.77
N ALA A 160 -6.25 -5.51 -14.63
CA ALA A 160 -5.97 -5.98 -15.97
C ALA A 160 -4.52 -5.68 -16.37
N ARG A 161 -4.07 -6.24 -17.51
CA ARG A 161 -2.88 -5.76 -18.20
C ARG A 161 -3.30 -4.85 -19.35
N GLN A 162 -2.45 -3.92 -19.73
CA GLN A 162 -2.74 -3.02 -20.85
C GLN A 162 -2.96 -3.78 -22.17
N ALA A 163 -2.30 -4.93 -22.35
CA ALA A 163 -2.46 -5.79 -23.51
C ALA A 163 -3.84 -6.46 -23.61
N ASP A 164 -4.61 -6.50 -22.52
CA ASP A 164 -5.97 -7.05 -22.50
C ASP A 164 -7.01 -6.01 -22.98
N GLY A 165 -6.58 -4.78 -23.29
CA GLY A 165 -7.43 -3.71 -23.79
C GLY A 165 -7.99 -4.03 -25.18
N VAL A 166 -9.28 -3.76 -25.36
CA VAL A 166 -9.96 -3.85 -26.64
C VAL A 166 -9.91 -2.53 -27.39
N ASP A 167 -10.19 -2.55 -28.70
CA ASP A 167 -10.34 -1.34 -29.49
C ASP A 167 -11.55 -0.51 -28.99
N TYR A 168 -11.51 0.80 -29.21
CA TYR A 168 -12.57 1.72 -28.79
C TYR A 168 -13.95 1.35 -29.35
N TRP A 169 -14.02 0.70 -30.52
CA TRP A 169 -15.26 0.29 -31.18
C TRP A 169 -15.55 -1.21 -31.08
N ASP A 170 -14.76 -1.97 -30.31
CA ASP A 170 -14.95 -3.42 -30.23
C ASP A 170 -16.29 -3.77 -29.57
N GLY A 171 -17.20 -4.39 -30.32
CA GLY A 171 -18.50 -4.86 -29.84
C GLY A 171 -19.67 -3.87 -29.94
N GLU A 172 -19.47 -2.70 -30.55
CA GLU A 172 -20.55 -1.76 -30.96
C GLU A 172 -21.21 -2.18 -32.29
#